data_AF-B4DMX8-F1
#
_entry.id   AF-B4DMX8-F1
#
_cell.length_a   1.000
_cell.length_b   1.000
_cell.length_c   1.000
_cell.angle_alpha   90.00
_cell.angle_beta   90.00
_cell.angle_gamma   90.00
#
_symmetry.space_group_name_H-M   'P 1'
#
loop_
_entity.id
_entity.type
_entity.pdbx_description
1 polymer ?
#
loop_
_entity_poly.entity_id
_entity_poly.type
_entity_poly.pdbx_seq_one_letter_code
_entity_poly.pdbx_strand_id
1 'polypeptide(L)'
;MAYVSGLSFGIISGVFSVINILADALGPGVVGIHGDSPYYFLTSAFLTAAIILLHTFWGVVFFDACERRRYWALGLVVGSHLLTSGLTFLNPWYEASLLPIYAVTVSMGLWAFITAGGSLRSIQRSLLCKD
;
A
#
# COMPACT_ATOMS: atom_id res chain seq x y z
N MET A 1 6.07 -11.59 -13.84
CA MET A 1 6.45 -12.15 -12.52
C MET A 1 6.44 -11.10 -11.41
N ALA A 2 6.99 -9.91 -11.64
CA ALA A 2 7.08 -8.83 -10.64
C ALA A 2 5.76 -8.48 -9.92
N TYR A 3 4.67 -8.30 -10.67
CA TYR A 3 3.34 -7.99 -10.12
C TYR A 3 2.84 -9.07 -9.16
N VAL A 4 2.90 -10.35 -9.57
CA VAL A 4 2.45 -11.49 -8.76
C VAL A 4 3.29 -11.61 -7.49
N SER A 5 4.61 -11.43 -7.59
CA SER A 5 5.49 -11.45 -6.41
C SER A 5 5.10 -10.35 -5.41
N GLY A 6 4.92 -9.11 -5.88
CA GLY A 6 4.49 -7.99 -5.02
C GLY A 6 3.13 -8.23 -4.37
N LEU A 7 2.16 -8.75 -5.14
CA LEU A 7 0.83 -9.08 -4.63
C LEU A 7 0.89 -10.17 -3.55
N SER A 8 1.67 -11.23 -3.76
CA SER A 8 1.84 -12.30 -2.76
C SER A 8 2.41 -11.78 -1.45
N PHE A 9 3.43 -10.92 -1.52
CA PHE A 9 3.97 -10.22 -0.35
C PHE A 9 2.89 -9.37 0.33
N GLY A 10 2.13 -8.60 -0.44
CA GLY A 10 1.06 -7.76 0.07
C GLY A 10 -0.01 -8.57 0.82
N ILE A 11 -0.50 -9.64 0.21
CA ILE A 11 -1.54 -10.51 0.80
C ILE A 11 -1.05 -11.11 2.12
N ILE A 12 0.13 -11.73 2.15
CA ILE A 12 0.59 -12.40 3.37
C ILE A 12 0.84 -11.38 4.50
N SER A 13 1.45 -10.23 4.17
CA SER A 13 1.67 -9.12 5.12
C SER A 13 0.34 -8.59 5.68
N GLY A 14 -0.64 -8.38 4.80
CA GLY A 14 -1.96 -7.90 5.19
C GLY A 14 -2.74 -8.89 6.06
N VAL A 15 -2.67 -10.20 5.75
CA VAL A 15 -3.26 -11.25 6.58
C VAL A 15 -2.66 -11.21 7.98
N PHE A 16 -1.33 -11.18 8.12
CA PHE A 16 -0.68 -11.07 9.43
C PHE A 16 -1.08 -9.80 10.19
N SER A 17 -1.32 -8.69 9.48
CA SER A 17 -1.70 -7.40 10.08
C SER A 17 -3.14 -7.37 10.59
N VAL A 18 -4.09 -8.05 9.92
CA VAL A 18 -5.53 -7.83 10.19
C VAL A 18 -6.26 -9.06 10.71
N ILE A 19 -5.76 -10.29 10.49
CA ILE A 19 -6.56 -11.51 10.73
C ILE A 19 -7.03 -11.65 12.18
N ASN A 20 -6.17 -11.27 13.14
CA ASN A 20 -6.48 -11.37 14.57
C ASN A 20 -7.49 -10.30 14.99
N ILE A 21 -7.23 -9.02 14.66
CA ILE A 21 -8.13 -7.92 15.01
C ILE A 21 -9.46 -7.99 14.26
N LEU A 22 -9.49 -8.64 13.09
CA LEU A 22 -10.72 -8.89 12.36
C LEU A 22 -11.62 -9.88 13.09
N ALA A 23 -11.04 -10.88 13.76
CA ALA A 23 -11.80 -11.79 14.61
C ALA A 23 -12.40 -11.05 15.82
N ASP A 24 -11.65 -10.12 16.41
CA ASP A 24 -12.14 -9.29 17.53
C ASP A 24 -13.28 -8.36 17.11
N ALA A 25 -13.28 -7.89 15.86
CA ALA A 25 -14.32 -7.02 15.31
C ALA A 25 -15.67 -7.72 15.07
N LEU A 26 -15.75 -9.05 15.18
CA LEU A 26 -17.02 -9.81 15.03
C LEU A 26 -17.93 -9.69 16.26
N GLY A 27 -17.37 -9.27 17.41
CA GLY A 27 -18.16 -9.02 18.61
C GLY A 27 -19.05 -7.78 18.48
N PRO A 28 -20.09 -7.64 19.32
CA PRO A 28 -20.95 -6.46 19.33
C PRO A 28 -20.27 -5.20 19.90
N GLY A 29 -19.05 -5.33 20.44
CA GLY A 29 -18.29 -4.23 21.05
C GLY A 29 -17.36 -3.53 20.06
N VAL A 30 -17.15 -2.23 20.28
CA VAL A 30 -16.13 -1.43 19.58
C VAL A 30 -15.01 -1.06 20.54
N VAL A 31 -13.81 -0.82 20.00
CA VAL A 31 -12.66 -0.29 20.76
C VAL A 31 -13.03 1.08 21.35
N GLY A 32 -12.56 1.37 22.57
CA GLY A 32 -12.72 2.71 23.18
C GLY A 32 -13.07 2.75 24.67
N ILE A 33 -13.27 1.60 25.34
CA ILE A 33 -13.57 1.56 26.79
C ILE A 33 -12.47 2.24 27.62
N HIS A 34 -11.21 2.18 27.17
CA HIS A 34 -10.06 2.80 27.84
C HIS A 34 -9.63 4.15 27.23
N GLY A 35 -10.49 4.78 26.42
CA GLY A 35 -10.20 6.08 25.77
C GLY A 35 -9.54 5.99 24.39
N ASP A 36 -9.45 4.78 23.83
CA ASP A 36 -9.00 4.57 22.44
C ASP A 36 -10.05 4.99 21.41
N SER A 37 -9.62 5.15 20.16
CA SER A 37 -10.53 5.55 19.08
C SER A 37 -11.49 4.43 18.67
N PRO A 38 -12.80 4.71 18.50
CA PRO A 38 -13.76 3.74 17.98
C PRO A 38 -13.51 3.38 16.51
N TYR A 39 -12.73 4.20 15.79
CA TYR A 39 -12.38 3.96 14.40
C TYR A 39 -11.21 2.97 14.22
N TYR A 40 -10.69 2.38 15.30
CA TYR A 40 -9.53 1.49 15.28
C TYR A 40 -9.61 0.40 14.20
N PHE A 41 -10.71 -0.36 14.14
CA PHE A 41 -10.88 -1.43 13.15
C PHE A 41 -10.93 -0.91 11.72
N LEU A 42 -11.60 0.23 11.49
CA LEU A 42 -11.72 0.84 10.18
C LEU A 42 -10.37 1.38 9.69
N THR A 43 -9.64 2.09 10.55
CA THR A 43 -8.29 2.58 10.22
C THR A 43 -7.34 1.42 9.95
N SER A 44 -7.41 0.35 10.74
CA SER A 44 -6.58 -0.84 10.53
C SER A 44 -6.87 -1.50 9.19
N ALA A 45 -8.14 -1.62 8.80
CA ALA A 45 -8.53 -2.16 7.49
C ALA A 45 -8.00 -1.30 6.32
N PHE A 46 -8.16 0.02 6.37
CA PHE A 46 -7.63 0.92 5.34
C PHE A 46 -6.11 0.89 5.28
N LEU A 47 -5.44 0.88 6.43
CA LEU A 47 -3.99 0.76 6.51
C LEU A 47 -3.51 -0.56 5.88
N THR A 48 -4.13 -1.68 6.22
CA THR A 48 -3.81 -2.99 5.64
C THR A 48 -4.03 -2.99 4.12
N ALA A 49 -5.13 -2.43 3.63
CA ALA A 49 -5.39 -2.30 2.19
C ALA A 49 -4.31 -1.48 1.49
N ALA A 50 -3.88 -0.37 2.10
CA ALA A 50 -2.80 0.45 1.59
C ALA A 50 -1.48 -0.33 1.51
N ILE A 51 -1.12 -1.12 2.53
CA ILE A 51 0.08 -1.96 2.54
C ILE A 51 0.05 -3.04 1.45
N ILE A 52 -1.10 -3.70 1.23
CA ILE A 52 -1.26 -4.69 0.17
C ILE A 52 -0.99 -4.06 -1.21
N LEU A 53 -1.60 -2.89 -1.47
CA LEU A 53 -1.38 -2.15 -2.72
C LEU A 53 0.08 -1.73 -2.85
N LEU A 54 0.69 -1.24 -1.77
CA LEU A 54 2.06 -0.77 -1.76
C LEU A 54 3.06 -1.88 -2.07
N HIS A 55 2.92 -3.06 -1.47
CA HIS A 55 3.74 -4.23 -1.79
C HIS A 55 3.60 -4.66 -3.25
N THR A 56 2.38 -4.55 -3.80
CA THR A 56 2.14 -4.82 -5.23
C THR A 56 2.90 -3.84 -6.11
N PHE A 57 2.84 -2.53 -5.83
CA PHE A 57 3.53 -1.50 -6.59
C PHE A 57 5.05 -1.56 -6.42
N TRP A 58 5.54 -1.76 -5.19
CA TRP A 58 6.95 -1.97 -4.91
C TRP A 58 7.50 -3.18 -5.65
N GLY A 59 6.78 -4.29 -5.72
CA GLY A 59 7.18 -5.45 -6.50
C GLY A 59 7.42 -5.10 -7.97
N VAL A 60 6.51 -4.36 -8.60
CA VAL A 60 6.66 -3.92 -10.00
C VAL A 60 7.89 -3.02 -10.17
N VAL A 61 8.01 -1.97 -9.36
CA VAL A 61 9.09 -0.99 -9.48
C VAL A 61 10.45 -1.59 -9.13
N PHE A 62 10.52 -2.46 -8.12
CA PHE A 62 11.74 -3.12 -7.67
C PHE A 62 12.34 -4.01 -8.76
N PHE A 63 11.51 -4.84 -9.40
CA PHE A 63 12.00 -5.72 -10.46
C PHE A 63 12.42 -4.93 -11.71
N ASP A 64 11.69 -3.89 -12.11
CA ASP A 64 12.13 -3.01 -13.22
C ASP A 64 13.43 -2.26 -12.88
N ALA A 65 13.62 -1.83 -11.63
CA ALA A 65 14.86 -1.22 -11.16
C ALA A 65 16.04 -2.20 -11.23
N CYS A 66 15.84 -3.47 -10.85
CA CYS A 66 16.82 -4.53 -10.95
C CYS A 66 17.20 -4.83 -12.41
N GLU A 67 16.22 -4.96 -13.30
CA GLU A 67 16.46 -5.22 -14.73
C GLU A 67 17.24 -4.09 -15.41
N ARG A 68 16.89 -2.83 -15.09
CA ARG A 68 17.56 -1.65 -15.68
C ARG A 68 18.81 -1.20 -14.92
N ARG A 69 19.24 -1.94 -13.89
CA ARG A 69 20.36 -1.58 -12.99
C ARG A 69 20.26 -0.16 -12.40
N ARG A 70 19.04 0.30 -12.10
CA ARG A 70 18.77 1.64 -11.53
C ARG A 70 18.76 1.58 -10.00
N TYR A 71 19.94 1.52 -9.39
CA TYR A 71 20.08 1.38 -7.93
C TYR A 71 19.43 2.51 -7.11
N TRP A 72 19.34 3.72 -7.66
CA TRP A 72 18.64 4.83 -7.00
C TRP A 72 17.14 4.53 -6.78
N ALA A 73 16.49 3.88 -7.76
CA ALA A 73 15.08 3.52 -7.68
C ALA A 73 14.85 2.43 -6.63
N LEU A 74 15.81 1.50 -6.52
CA LEU A 74 15.79 0.45 -5.49
C LEU A 74 15.90 1.05 -4.08
N GLY A 75 16.79 2.03 -3.90
CA GLY A 75 16.91 2.79 -2.66
C GLY A 75 15.62 3.54 -2.29
N LEU A 76 14.92 4.12 -3.27
CA LEU A 76 13.62 4.77 -3.05
C LEU A 76 12.52 3.79 -2.64
N VAL A 77 12.48 2.59 -3.23
CA VAL A 77 11.50 1.55 -2.83
C VAL A 77 11.72 1.19 -1.36
N VAL A 78 12.95 0.86 -0.97
CA VAL A 78 13.31 0.54 0.42
C VAL A 78 13.01 1.72 1.35
N GLY A 79 13.40 2.94 0.96
CA GLY A 79 13.13 4.16 1.72
C GLY A 79 11.63 4.42 1.92
N SER A 80 10.82 4.22 0.88
CA SER A 80 9.36 4.35 0.99
C SER A 80 8.75 3.27 1.88
N HIS A 81 9.32 2.06 1.90
CA HIS A 81 8.89 1.00 2.82
C HIS A 81 9.17 1.37 4.28
N LEU A 82 10.38 1.86 4.57
CA LEU A 82 10.73 2.34 5.91
C LEU A 82 9.88 3.55 6.31
N LEU A 83 9.62 4.47 5.37
CA LEU A 83 8.77 5.64 5.60
C LEU A 83 7.36 5.22 5.99
N THR A 84 6.72 4.31 5.25
CA THR A 84 5.36 3.87 5.60
C THR A 84 5.31 3.14 6.93
N SER A 85 6.34 2.34 7.27
CA SER A 85 6.43 1.72 8.60
C SER A 85 6.63 2.79 9.70
N GLY A 86 7.48 3.79 9.46
CA GLY A 86 7.67 4.92 10.36
C GLY A 86 6.40 5.73 10.57
N LEU A 87 5.62 5.97 9.52
CA LEU A 87 4.32 6.65 9.58
C LEU A 87 3.32 5.88 10.44
N THR A 88 3.37 4.54 10.47
CA THR A 88 2.49 3.76 11.35
C THR A 88 2.82 3.92 12.84
N PHE A 89 4.03 4.34 13.21
CA PHE A 89 4.37 4.64 14.61
C PHE A 89 3.71 5.92 15.15
N LEU A 90 3.17 6.78 14.28
CA LEU A 90 2.42 7.96 14.70
C LEU A 90 0.98 7.63 15.12
N ASN A 91 0.53 6.39 15.00
CA ASN A 91 -0.75 5.94 15.51
C ASN A 91 -0.75 6.06 17.06
N PRO A 92 -1.64 6.88 17.69
CA PRO A 92 -3.06 7.10 17.37
C PRO A 92 -3.40 8.33 16.51
N TRP A 93 -2.43 9.15 16.11
CA TRP A 93 -2.68 10.33 15.26
C TRP A 93 -2.93 9.93 13.81
N TYR A 94 -4.15 9.45 13.54
CA TYR A 94 -4.54 8.91 12.24
C TYR A 94 -4.37 9.89 11.09
N GLU A 95 -4.60 11.19 11.29
CA GLU A 95 -4.43 12.18 10.21
C GLU A 95 -2.97 12.30 9.75
N ALA A 96 -2.03 12.23 10.69
CA ALA A 96 -0.60 12.29 10.41
C ALA A 96 -0.02 10.95 9.90
N SER A 97 -0.78 9.86 10.01
CA SER A 97 -0.35 8.52 9.61
C SER A 97 -1.03 8.07 8.31
N LEU A 98 -2.36 8.02 8.30
CA LEU A 98 -3.15 7.39 7.23
C LEU A 98 -3.11 8.21 5.93
N LEU A 99 -3.29 9.55 6.01
CA LEU A 99 -3.27 10.40 4.82
C LEU A 99 -1.91 10.37 4.11
N PRO A 100 -0.76 10.54 4.79
CA PRO A 100 0.55 10.41 4.16
C PRO A 100 0.79 9.03 3.56
N ILE A 101 0.36 7.95 4.22
CA ILE A 101 0.49 6.59 3.68
C ILE A 101 -0.28 6.47 2.36
N TYR A 102 -1.52 6.93 2.29
CA TYR A 102 -2.29 6.92 1.04
C TYR A 102 -1.69 7.81 -0.05
N ALA A 103 -1.11 8.96 0.30
CA ALA A 103 -0.39 9.80 -0.66
C ALA A 103 0.82 9.06 -1.26
N VAL A 104 1.57 8.33 -0.42
CA VAL A 104 2.66 7.45 -0.88
C VAL A 104 2.11 6.32 -1.74
N THR A 105 0.97 5.71 -1.39
CA THR A 105 0.32 4.65 -2.18
C THR A 105 -0.07 5.11 -3.57
N VAL A 106 -0.71 6.27 -3.69
CA VAL A 106 -1.10 6.83 -5.00
C VAL A 106 0.14 7.18 -5.82
N SER A 107 1.15 7.78 -5.20
CA SER A 107 2.41 8.14 -5.87
C SER A 107 3.16 6.90 -6.39
N MET A 108 3.25 5.85 -5.57
CA MET A 108 3.90 4.59 -5.94
C MET A 108 3.09 3.83 -7.00
N GLY A 109 1.76 3.87 -6.93
CA GLY A 109 0.87 3.30 -7.94
C GLY A 109 1.01 3.98 -9.30
N LEU A 110 1.10 5.32 -9.32
CA LEU A 110 1.37 6.07 -10.54
C LEU A 110 2.75 5.71 -11.12
N TRP A 111 3.76 5.60 -10.27
CA TRP A 111 5.10 5.20 -10.72
C TRP A 111 5.10 3.77 -11.29
N ALA A 112 4.47 2.81 -10.60
CA ALA A 112 4.31 1.45 -11.08
C ALA A 112 3.60 1.39 -12.44
N PHE A 113 2.52 2.15 -12.61
CA PHE A 113 1.79 2.27 -13.87
C PHE A 113 2.69 2.76 -15.02
N ILE A 114 3.49 3.81 -14.77
CA ILE A 114 4.43 4.34 -15.76
C ILE A 114 5.54 3.32 -16.07
N THR A 115 6.09 2.63 -15.06
CA THR A 115 7.12 1.60 -15.28
C THR A 115 6.60 0.41 -16.08
N ALA A 116 5.32 0.07 -15.95
CA ALA A 116 4.66 -0.97 -16.72
C ALA A 116 4.26 -0.53 -18.15
N GLY A 117 4.58 0.70 -18.56
CA GLY A 117 4.31 1.23 -19.91
C GLY A 117 2.99 2.02 -20.05
N GLY A 118 2.30 2.28 -18.94
CA GLY A 118 1.08 3.08 -18.92
C GLY A 118 1.34 4.57 -19.17
N SER A 119 0.40 5.25 -19.83
CA SER A 119 0.42 6.70 -20.04
C SER A 119 -1.00 7.25 -20.21
N LEU A 120 -1.17 8.58 -20.21
CA LEU A 120 -2.49 9.18 -20.51
C LEU A 120 -3.04 8.76 -21.88
N ARG A 121 -2.16 8.51 -22.85
CA ARG A 121 -2.54 8.00 -24.18
C ARG A 121 -3.07 6.57 -24.11
N SER A 122 -2.52 5.71 -23.26
CA SER A 122 -3.02 4.34 -23.10
C SER A 122 -4.41 4.33 -22.45
N ILE A 123 -4.65 5.26 -21.51
CA ILE A 123 -5.98 5.45 -20.90
C ILE A 123 -7.00 5.92 -21.95
N GLN A 124 -6.65 6.93 -22.75
CA GLN A 124 -7.51 7.41 -23.83
C GLN A 124 -7.81 6.31 -24.86
N ARG A 125 -6.82 5.49 -25.27
CA ARG A 125 -7.03 4.35 -26.17
C ARG A 125 -7.95 3.29 -25.56
N SER A 126 -7.78 2.99 -24.27
CA SER A 126 -8.63 2.05 -23.55
C SER A 126 -10.09 2.53 -23.49
N LEU A 127 -10.32 3.83 -23.29
CA LEU A 127 -11.67 4.41 -23.31
C LEU A 127 -12.29 4.42 -24.71
N LEU A 128 -11.47 4.54 -25.76
CA LEU A 128 -11.92 4.52 -27.16
C LEU A 128 -12.03 3.10 -27.75
N CYS A 129 -11.68 2.04 -27.00
CA CYS A 129 -11.51 0.66 -27.52
C CYS A 129 -10.76 0.62 -28.85
N LYS A 130 -9.76 1.49 -29.01
CA LYS A 130 -8.92 1.55 -30.20
C LYS A 130 -7.61 0.84 -29.90
N ASP A 131 -7.48 -0.36 -30.45
CA ASP A 131 -6.24 -1.15 -30.48
C ASP A 131 -5.14 -0.42 -31.28
#